data_AF-A0A2N0DER2-F1
#
_entry.id   AF-A0A2N0DER2-F1
#
_cell.length_a   1.000
_cell.length_b   1.000
_cell.length_c   1.000
_cell.angle_alpha   90.00
_cell.angle_beta   90.00
_cell.angle_gamma   90.00
#
_symmetry.space_group_name_H-M   'P 1'
#
loop_
_entity.id
_entity.type
_entity.pdbx_description
1 polymer ?
#
loop_
_entity_poly.entity_id
_entity_poly.type
_entity_poly.pdbx_seq_one_letter_code
_entity_poly.pdbx_strand_id
1 'polypeptide(L)' 'MNNPQSPNIRLKRRPANIGSQGSSHTVRNAKQRYEHYLALAREKALSGDRVGAENYYQHAEHYFRSAAASAPSAQKTDQ' A
#
# COMPACT_ATOMS: atom_id res chain seq x y z
N MET A 1 -40.92 27.28 23.07
CA MET A 1 -39.90 26.21 23.16
C MET A 1 -39.70 25.62 21.76
N ASN A 2 -39.03 26.32 20.85
CA ASN A 2 -37.57 26.32 20.61
C ASN A 2 -36.98 24.91 20.40
N ASN A 3 -36.74 24.62 19.12
CA ASN A 3 -36.02 23.50 18.48
C ASN A 3 -34.50 23.50 18.84
N PRO A 4 -33.62 22.64 18.28
CA PRO A 4 -33.48 21.16 18.20
C PRO A 4 -32.09 20.66 18.71
N GLN A 5 -31.83 19.35 18.79
CA GLN A 5 -30.61 18.68 18.27
C GLN A 5 -30.53 17.21 18.71
N SER A 6 -31.01 16.29 17.88
CA SER A 6 -30.50 14.92 17.88
C SER A 6 -29.44 14.82 16.77
N PRO A 7 -28.19 14.42 17.08
CA PRO A 7 -27.15 14.33 16.06
C PRO A 7 -27.45 13.16 15.13
N ASN A 8 -27.84 13.52 13.91
CA ASN A 8 -27.92 12.63 12.76
C ASN A 8 -26.49 12.10 12.51
N ILE A 9 -26.19 10.88 12.98
CA ILE A 9 -24.90 10.22 12.73
C ILE A 9 -24.86 9.85 11.25
N ARG A 10 -24.46 10.83 10.46
CA ARG A 10 -24.21 10.70 9.04
C ARG A 10 -22.98 9.81 8.92
N LEU A 11 -23.19 8.50 8.79
CA LEU A 11 -22.20 7.57 8.25
C LEU A 11 -21.84 8.09 6.86
N LYS A 12 -20.88 9.01 6.83
CA LYS A 12 -20.26 9.57 5.64
C LYS A 12 -19.47 8.40 5.06
N ARG A 13 -20.16 7.55 4.29
CA ARG A 13 -19.56 6.69 3.28
C ARG A 13 -18.63 7.59 2.48
N ARG A 14 -17.34 7.57 2.86
CA ARG A 14 -16.29 8.25 2.14
C ARG A 14 -16.35 7.68 0.73
N PRO A 15 -16.42 8.50 -0.33
CA PRO A 15 -16.40 7.96 -1.67
C PRO A 15 -15.11 7.15 -1.81
N ALA A 16 -15.26 5.85 -2.03
CA ALA A 16 -14.22 4.99 -2.57
C ALA A 16 -13.99 5.42 -4.04
N ASN A 17 -13.49 6.64 -4.22
CA ASN A 17 -12.80 7.04 -5.41
C ASN A 17 -11.31 6.92 -5.08
N ILE A 18 -10.86 5.67 -4.93
CA ILE A 18 -9.44 5.34 -5.14
C ILE A 18 -9.26 5.48 -6.64
N GLY A 19 -9.21 6.74 -7.08
CA GLY A 19 -8.80 7.11 -8.41
C GLY A 19 -7.40 6.58 -8.56
N SER A 20 -7.29 5.49 -9.33
CA SER A 20 -6.08 5.11 -10.03
C SER A 20 -5.66 6.30 -10.90
N GLN A 21 -5.00 7.27 -10.27
CA GLN A 21 -4.46 8.48 -10.88
C GLN A 21 -2.94 8.33 -10.80
N GLY A 22 -2.32 7.92 -11.91
CA GLY A 22 -0.88 8.11 -12.13
C GLY A 22 0.00 6.85 -12.19
N SER A 23 -0.48 5.76 -12.80
CA SER A 23 0.30 4.54 -13.07
C SER A 23 1.40 4.78 -14.11
N SER A 24 2.54 5.31 -13.67
CA SER A 24 3.84 5.08 -14.32
C SER A 24 4.99 5.37 -13.35
N HIS A 25 4.89 6.48 -12.61
CA HIS A 25 5.92 6.85 -11.63
C HIS A 25 5.90 5.95 -10.38
N THR A 26 4.78 5.36 -9.99
CA THR A 26 4.69 4.52 -8.78
C THR A 26 5.35 3.15 -8.95
N VAL A 27 5.34 2.61 -10.17
CA VAL A 27 5.72 1.21 -10.44
C VAL A 27 7.22 0.98 -10.37
N ARG A 28 8.00 1.86 -11.02
CA ARG A 28 9.48 1.81 -10.95
C ARG A 28 9.98 2.01 -9.53
N ASN A 29 9.33 2.93 -8.81
CA ASN A 29 9.63 3.19 -7.40
C ASN A 29 9.30 1.99 -6.49
N ALA A 30 8.29 1.17 -6.82
CA ALA A 30 7.92 0.01 -6.00
C ALA A 30 9.03 -1.06 -5.94
N LYS A 31 9.69 -1.36 -7.07
CA LYS A 31 10.83 -2.31 -7.07
C LYS A 31 12.01 -1.80 -6.24
N GLN A 32 12.38 -0.53 -6.41
CA GLN A 32 13.48 0.07 -5.64
C GLN A 32 13.16 0.10 -4.13
N ARG A 33 11.90 0.37 -3.76
CA ARG A 33 11.45 0.31 -2.38
C ARG A 33 11.53 -1.11 -1.81
N TYR A 34 11.14 -2.13 -2.58
CA TYR A 34 11.29 -3.52 -2.16
C TYR A 34 12.74 -3.85 -1.81
N GLU A 35 13.69 -3.55 -2.69
CA GLU A 35 15.11 -3.83 -2.46
C GLU A 35 15.67 -3.08 -1.24
N HIS A 36 15.26 -1.81 -1.07
CA HIS A 36 15.63 -1.01 0.10
C HIS A 36 15.13 -1.61 1.43
N TYR A 37 13.85 -1.98 1.50
CA TYR A 37 13.29 -2.59 2.72
C TYR A 37 13.88 -3.98 3.01
N LEU A 38 14.24 -4.74 1.97
CA LEU A 38 14.90 -6.03 2.14
C LEU A 38 16.30 -5.87 2.78
N ALA A 39 17.04 -4.84 2.38
CA ALA A 39 18.34 -4.52 2.97
C ALA A 39 18.18 -4.12 4.46
N LEU A 40 17.26 -3.20 4.76
CA LEU A 40 16.98 -2.77 6.14
C LEU A 40 16.56 -3.92 7.05
N ALA A 41 15.72 -4.83 6.54
CA ALA A 41 15.27 -6.01 7.30
C ALA A 41 16.44 -6.91 7.69
N ARG A 42 17.40 -7.11 6.78
CA ARG A 42 18.62 -7.89 7.03
C ARG A 42 19.52 -7.20 8.04
N GLU A 43 19.71 -5.90 7.93
CA GLU A 43 20.50 -5.11 8.90
C GLU A 43 19.90 -5.23 10.31
N LYS A 44 18.58 -5.06 10.45
CA LYS A 44 17.89 -5.24 11.73
C LYS A 44 18.01 -6.66 12.27
N ALA A 45 17.87 -7.66 11.42
CA ALA A 45 18.03 -9.06 11.81
C ALA A 45 19.47 -9.34 12.32
N LEU A 46 20.50 -8.79 11.66
CA LEU A 46 21.89 -8.91 12.07
C LEU A 46 22.19 -8.15 13.39
N SER A 47 21.56 -7.00 13.61
CA SER A 47 21.63 -6.27 14.89
C SER A 47 20.86 -6.94 16.02
N GLY A 48 20.10 -8.02 15.77
CA GLY A 48 19.29 -8.72 16.77
C GLY A 48 17.89 -8.15 16.97
N ASP A 49 17.50 -7.13 16.21
CA ASP A 49 16.18 -6.50 16.26
C ASP A 49 15.19 -7.26 15.37
N ARG A 50 14.65 -8.36 15.91
CA ARG A 50 13.75 -9.25 15.18
C ARG A 50 12.40 -8.59 14.83
N VAL A 51 11.88 -7.75 15.71
CA VAL A 51 10.58 -7.07 15.52
C VAL A 51 10.70 -6.03 14.40
N GLY A 52 11.78 -5.24 14.40
CA GLY A 52 12.09 -4.30 13.35
C GLY A 52 12.33 -5.00 12.01
N ALA A 53 13.04 -6.14 12.01
CA ALA A 53 13.22 -6.95 10.80
C ALA A 53 11.88 -7.39 10.20
N GLU A 54 10.96 -7.91 11.03
CA GLU A 54 9.63 -8.37 10.58
C GLU A 54 8.77 -7.23 10.03
N ASN A 55 8.81 -6.06 10.68
CA ASN A 55 8.15 -4.86 10.18
C ASN A 55 8.64 -4.48 8.77
N TYR A 56 9.96 -4.51 8.53
CA TYR A 56 10.52 -4.23 7.22
C TYR A 56 10.23 -5.32 6.19
N TYR A 57 10.15 -6.60 6.59
CA TYR A 57 9.73 -7.67 5.68
C TYR A 57 8.28 -7.49 5.21
N GLN A 58 7.37 -7.07 6.09
CA GLN A 58 6.00 -6.73 5.70
C GLN A 58 5.97 -5.56 4.70
N HIS A 59 6.82 -4.55 4.91
CA HIS A 59 6.96 -3.45 3.94
C HIS A 59 7.49 -3.93 2.59
N ALA A 60 8.51 -4.79 2.58
CA ALA A 60 9.01 -5.38 1.35
C ALA A 60 7.90 -6.16 0.62
N GLU A 61 7.13 -6.99 1.32
CA GLU A 61 6.00 -7.74 0.73
C GLU A 61 4.95 -6.80 0.11
N HIS A 62 4.60 -5.71 0.80
CA HIS A 62 3.64 -4.73 0.29
C HIS A 62 4.08 -4.14 -1.05
N TYR A 63 5.34 -3.71 -1.16
CA TYR A 63 5.86 -3.15 -2.41
C TYR A 63 6.05 -4.21 -3.50
N PHE A 64 6.42 -5.44 -3.14
CA PHE A 64 6.49 -6.54 -4.08
C PHE A 64 5.12 -6.82 -4.72
N ARG A 65 4.06 -6.89 -3.90
CA ARG A 65 2.68 -7.09 -4.38
C ARG A 65 2.19 -5.89 -5.20
N SER A 66 2.52 -4.67 -4.80
CA SER A 66 2.17 -3.44 -5.53
C SER A 66 2.89 -3.35 -6.88
N ALA A 67 4.15 -3.78 -6.95
CA ALA A 67 4.92 -3.89 -8.19
C ALA A 67 4.34 -4.97 -9.12
N ALA A 68 3.96 -6.13 -8.59
CA ALA A 68 3.34 -7.23 -9.34
C ALA A 68 1.95 -6.85 -9.88
N ALA A 69 1.15 -6.11 -9.11
CA ALA A 69 -0.16 -5.60 -9.54
C ALA A 69 -0.07 -4.50 -10.62
N SER A 70 1.10 -3.86 -10.74
CA SER A 70 1.36 -2.81 -11.73
C SER A 70 2.06 -3.31 -12.99
N ALA A 71 2.63 -4.53 -12.96
CA ALA A 71 2.93 -5.22 -14.20
C ALA A 71 1.58 -5.47 -14.87
N PRO A 72 1.34 -4.94 -16.09
CA PRO A 72 0.09 -5.22 -16.77
C PRO A 72 0.03 -6.73 -16.91
N SER A 73 -0.86 -7.36 -16.14
CA SER A 73 -1.39 -8.66 -16.50
C SER A 73 -1.77 -8.51 -17.97
N ALA A 74 -1.10 -9.26 -18.83
CA ALA A 74 -1.48 -9.46 -20.22
C ALA A 74 -2.91 -9.99 -20.21
N GLN A 75 -3.87 -9.08 -20.06
CA GLN A 75 -5.28 -9.34 -20.08
C GLN A 75 -5.63 -9.38 -21.56
N LYS A 76 -5.34 -10.57 -22.12
CA LYS A 76 -5.97 -11.23 -23.25
C LYS A 76 -6.88 -10.29 -24.04
N THR A 77 -6.32 -9.75 -25.10
CA THR A 77 -7.05 -9.53 -26.35
C THR A 77 -7.65 -10.87 -26.77
N ASP A 78 -8.95 -11.05 -26.56
CA ASP A 78 -9.74 -12.10 -27.21
C ASP A 78 -11.15 -11.55 -27.42
N GLN A 79 -11.32 -11.06 -28.66
CA GLN A 79 -12.52 -10.97 -29.52
C GLN A 79 -13.83 -10.39 -28.97
#